data_AF-A0A382ECM9-F1
#
_entry.id   AF-A0A382ECM9-F1
#
_cell.length_a   1.000
_cell.length_b   1.000
_cell.length_c   1.000
_cell.angle_alpha   90.00
_cell.angle_beta   90.00
_cell.angle_gamma   90.00
#
_symmetry.space_group_name_H-M   'P 1'
#
loop_
_entity.id
_entity.type
_entity.pdbx_description
1 polymer ?
#
loop_
_entity_poly.entity_id
_entity_poly.type
_entity_poly.pdbx_seq_one_letter_code
_entity_poly.pdbx_strand_id
1 'polypeptide(L)'
;MKFANRLDRVPPYLFVEISRKIASKKSQGIDVISFGIGDPDLATPDRVIKELRSTALDAPNHRYPETDGLPEFRKAVADWYMKRFGV
;
A
#
# COMPACT_ATOMS: atom_id res chain seq x y z
N MET A 1 17.30 -11.05 26.51
CA MET A 1 15.96 -11.19 25.90
C MET A 1 16.07 -12.26 24.81
N LYS A 2 15.21 -13.28 24.81
CA LYS A 2 15.26 -14.37 23.81
C LYS A 2 14.13 -14.15 22.80
N PHE A 3 14.49 -13.96 21.53
CA PHE A 3 13.54 -13.81 20.43
C PHE A 3 13.06 -15.17 19.91
N ALA A 4 11.95 -15.18 19.16
CA ALA A 4 11.44 -16.40 18.54
C ALA A 4 12.33 -16.82 17.36
N ASN A 5 12.72 -18.11 17.30
CA ASN A 5 13.64 -18.66 16.28
C ASN A 5 13.21 -18.40 14.81
N ARG A 6 11.91 -18.17 14.54
CA ARG A 6 11.44 -17.84 13.19
C ARG A 6 11.94 -16.48 12.69
N LEU A 7 12.27 -15.57 13.60
CA LEU A 7 12.80 -14.25 13.23
C LEU A 7 14.18 -14.35 12.57
N ASP A 8 14.97 -15.37 12.93
CA ASP A 8 16.29 -15.63 12.32
C ASP A 8 16.19 -15.99 10.82
N ARG A 9 14.99 -16.36 10.35
CA ARG A 9 14.72 -16.73 8.96
C ARG A 9 14.20 -15.56 8.11
N VAL A 10 13.90 -14.41 8.71
CA VAL A 10 13.41 -13.24 7.99
C VAL A 10 14.61 -12.48 7.41
N PRO A 11 14.76 -12.39 6.07
CA PRO A 11 15.87 -11.66 5.49
C PRO A 11 15.74 -10.16 5.75
N PRO A 12 16.86 -9.40 5.73
CA PRO A 12 16.81 -7.95 5.76
C PRO A 12 15.91 -7.37 4.66
N TYR A 13 15.14 -6.34 5.00
CA TYR A 13 14.26 -5.68 4.05
C TYR A 13 15.07 -4.79 3.08
N LEU A 14 15.30 -5.30 1.87
CA LEU A 14 16.17 -4.70 0.85
C LEU A 14 15.87 -3.21 0.57
N PHE A 15 14.60 -2.82 0.54
CA PHE A 15 14.20 -1.45 0.22
C PHE A 15 14.65 -0.41 1.25
N VAL A 16 14.85 -0.82 2.51
CA VAL A 16 15.43 0.07 3.53
C VAL A 16 16.87 0.43 3.19
N GLU A 17 17.67 -0.53 2.74
CA GLU A 17 19.06 -0.27 2.34
C GLU A 17 19.15 0.60 1.09
N ILE A 18 18.25 0.37 0.11
CA ILE A 18 18.15 1.23 -1.08
C ILE A 18 17.80 2.66 -0.67
N SER A 19 16.80 2.83 0.19
CA SER A 19 16.36 4.15 0.69
C SER A 19 17.48 4.88 1.44
N ARG A 20 18.24 4.17 2.29
CA ARG A 20 19.42 4.72 2.99
C ARG A 20 20.50 5.19 2.03
N LYS A 21 20.81 4.41 0.99
CA LYS A 21 21.80 4.80 -0.04
C LYS A 21 21.35 6.02 -0.82
N ILE A 22 20.08 6.08 -1.23
CA ILE A 22 19.50 7.24 -1.92
C ILE A 22 19.61 8.49 -1.04
N ALA A 23 19.19 8.39 0.23
CA ALA A 23 19.26 9.50 1.18
C ALA A 23 20.70 9.99 1.40
N SER A 24 21.66 9.07 1.57
CA SER A 24 23.09 9.40 1.73
C SER A 24 23.69 10.06 0.48
N LYS A 25 23.25 9.69 -0.72
CA LYS A 25 23.73 10.33 -1.96
C LYS A 25 23.12 11.71 -2.13
N LYS A 26 21.82 11.87 -1.85
CA LYS A 26 21.14 13.17 -1.85
C LYS A 26 21.77 14.15 -0.85
N SER A 27 22.15 13.69 0.35
CA SER A 27 22.81 14.56 1.34
C SER A 27 24.22 15.02 0.93
N GLN A 28 24.84 14.32 -0.03
CA GLN A 28 26.10 14.71 -0.67
C GLN A 28 25.90 15.69 -1.85
N GLY A 29 24.67 16.13 -2.10
CA GLY A 29 24.33 16.98 -3.25
C GLY A 29 24.28 16.24 -4.58
N ILE A 30 24.29 14.90 -4.57
CA ILE A 30 24.21 14.09 -5.78
C ILE A 30 22.74 13.98 -6.20
N ASP A 31 22.47 14.30 -7.47
CA ASP A 31 21.17 14.06 -8.09
C ASP A 31 20.99 12.55 -8.34
N VAL A 32 19.92 11.97 -7.80
CA VAL A 32 19.68 10.52 -7.81
C VAL A 32 18.41 10.23 -8.58
N ILE A 33 18.56 9.63 -9.75
CA ILE A 33 17.46 9.06 -10.53
C ILE A 33 17.25 7.62 -10.04
N SER A 34 16.09 7.36 -9.42
CA SER A 34 15.78 6.05 -8.83
C SER A 34 14.82 5.27 -9.70
N PHE A 35 15.26 4.10 -10.17
CA PHE A 35 14.40 3.06 -10.76
C PHE A 35 14.17 1.89 -9.80
N GLY A 36 14.50 2.08 -8.51
CA GLY A 36 14.58 0.99 -7.53
C GLY A 36 13.28 0.69 -6.78
N ILE A 37 12.24 1.50 -6.92
CA ILE A 37 10.95 1.36 -6.21
C ILE A 37 9.84 1.50 -7.25
N GLY A 38 8.93 0.51 -7.30
CA GLY A 38 7.79 0.47 -8.23
C GLY A 38 6.57 1.24 -7.72
N ASP A 39 6.79 2.37 -7.05
CA ASP A 39 5.70 3.26 -6.61
C ASP A 39 5.31 4.19 -7.76
N PRO A 40 4.04 4.23 -8.20
CA PRO A 40 3.61 5.15 -9.24
C PRO A 40 3.89 6.61 -8.86
N ASP A 41 4.35 7.40 -9.82
CA ASP A 41 4.53 8.84 -9.71
C ASP A 41 3.19 9.61 -9.87
N LEU A 42 2.20 8.97 -10.48
CA LEU A 42 0.86 9.52 -10.67
C LEU A 42 0.04 9.45 -9.38
N ALA A 43 -0.67 10.54 -9.10
CA ALA A 43 -1.61 10.60 -7.99
C ALA A 43 -2.75 9.60 -8.15
N THR A 44 -3.32 9.16 -7.02
CA THR A 44 -4.55 8.37 -7.00
C THR A 44 -5.68 9.13 -7.73
N PRO A 45 -6.50 8.46 -8.58
CA PRO A 45 -7.56 9.15 -9.31
C PRO A 45 -8.54 9.92 -8.42
N ASP A 46 -8.90 11.13 -8.83
CA ASP A 46 -9.79 12.05 -8.07
C ASP A 46 -11.09 11.42 -7.58
N ARG A 47 -11.67 10.52 -8.38
CA ARG A 47 -12.91 9.82 -8.02
C ARG A 47 -12.75 9.03 -6.73
N VAL A 48 -11.61 8.36 -6.55
CA VAL A 48 -11.31 7.55 -5.35
C VAL A 48 -11.14 8.47 -4.15
N ILE A 49 -10.39 9.58 -4.32
CA ILE A 49 -10.17 10.57 -3.25
C ILE A 49 -11.49 11.22 -2.81
N LYS A 50 -12.38 11.55 -3.76
CA LYS A 50 -13.71 12.11 -3.46
C LYS A 50 -14.58 11.13 -2.68
N GLU A 51 -14.60 9.87 -3.09
CA GLU A 51 -15.38 8.83 -2.40
C GLU A 51 -14.85 8.58 -0.98
N LEU A 52 -13.52 8.50 -0.81
CA LEU A 52 -12.89 8.40 0.51
C LEU A 52 -13.29 9.57 1.41
N ARG A 53 -13.23 10.81 0.91
CA ARG A 53 -13.61 12.00 1.68
C ARG A 53 -15.07 11.97 2.10
N SER A 54 -15.95 11.54 1.21
CA SER A 54 -17.40 11.45 1.48
C SER A 54 -17.68 10.37 2.54
N THR A 55 -17.16 9.17 2.35
CA THR A 55 -17.41 8.01 3.22
C THR A 55 -16.75 8.13 4.58
N ALA A 56 -15.65 8.88 4.71
CA ALA A 56 -15.01 9.17 5.98
C ALA A 56 -15.90 10.01 6.93
N LEU A 57 -16.87 10.76 6.40
CA LEU A 57 -17.81 11.57 7.19
C LEU A 57 -18.99 10.74 7.72
N ASP A 58 -19.14 9.50 7.27
CA ASP A 58 -20.23 8.63 7.67
C ASP A 58 -19.89 7.90 8.99
N ALA A 59 -20.57 8.26 10.08
CA ALA A 59 -20.28 7.77 11.43
C ALA A 59 -20.34 6.23 11.58
N PRO A 60 -21.28 5.50 10.94
CA PRO A 60 -21.21 4.05 10.79
C PRO A 60 -19.85 3.48 10.37
N ASN A 61 -19.12 4.15 9.47
CA ASN A 61 -17.81 3.68 8.97
C ASN A 61 -16.68 3.79 10.00
N HIS A 62 -16.93 4.41 11.16
CA HIS A 62 -15.94 4.53 12.24
C HIS A 62 -15.94 3.31 13.18
N ARG A 63 -16.90 2.39 12.99
CA ARG A 63 -17.00 1.17 13.77
C ARG A 63 -16.11 0.07 13.20
N TYR A 64 -15.93 -1.00 13.96
CA TYR A 64 -15.21 -2.17 13.48
C TYR A 64 -15.87 -2.71 12.20
N PRO A 65 -15.07 -2.94 11.14
CA PRO A 65 -15.56 -3.63 9.97
C PRO A 65 -15.83 -5.11 10.30
N GLU A 66 -16.52 -5.79 9.40
CA GLU A 66 -16.59 -7.25 9.42
C GLU A 66 -15.18 -7.86 9.28
N THR A 67 -14.94 -9.01 9.93
CA THR A 67 -13.64 -9.69 9.95
C THR A 67 -13.11 -9.98 8.54
N ASP A 68 -14.00 -10.28 7.60
CA ASP A 68 -13.67 -10.61 6.21
C ASP A 68 -13.65 -9.38 5.28
N GLY A 69 -13.84 -8.18 5.82
CA GLY A 69 -14.08 -6.95 5.07
C GLY A 69 -15.55 -6.78 4.63
N LEU A 70 -15.88 -5.59 4.10
CA LEU A 70 -17.25 -5.24 3.72
C LEU A 70 -17.79 -6.15 2.59
N PRO A 71 -19.00 -6.73 2.72
CA PRO A 71 -19.62 -7.55 1.68
C PRO A 71 -19.71 -6.85 0.33
N GLU A 72 -19.97 -5.54 0.32
CA GLU A 72 -20.08 -4.71 -0.88
C GLU A 72 -18.74 -4.62 -1.62
N PHE A 73 -17.63 -4.50 -0.89
CA PHE A 73 -16.30 -4.47 -1.50
C PHE A 73 -15.97 -5.82 -2.13
N ARG A 74 -16.25 -6.92 -1.43
CA ARG A 74 -16.03 -8.29 -1.95
C ARG A 74 -16.83 -8.53 -3.24
N LYS A 75 -18.08 -8.09 -3.27
CA LYS A 75 -18.91 -8.14 -4.49
C LYS A 75 -18.32 -7.30 -5.62
N ALA A 76 -17.90 -6.06 -5.34
CA ALA A 76 -17.30 -5.18 -6.35
C ALA A 76 -16.02 -5.78 -6.96
N VAL A 77 -15.19 -6.46 -6.17
CA VAL A 77 -14.00 -7.17 -6.67
C VAL A 77 -14.39 -8.33 -7.58
N ALA A 78 -15.37 -9.15 -7.18
CA ALA A 78 -15.85 -10.27 -8.00
C ALA A 78 -16.44 -9.78 -9.34
N ASP A 79 -17.30 -8.75 -9.30
CA ASP A 79 -17.88 -8.16 -10.50
C ASP A 79 -16.81 -7.56 -11.43
N TRP A 80 -15.75 -6.96 -10.86
CA TRP A 80 -14.62 -6.44 -11.63
C TRP A 80 -13.81 -7.57 -12.30
N TYR A 81 -13.57 -8.66 -11.59
CA TYR A 81 -12.92 -9.85 -12.13
C TYR A 81 -13.71 -10.46 -13.29
N MET A 82 -15.03 -10.62 -13.11
CA MET A 82 -15.91 -11.14 -14.14
C MET A 82 -15.90 -10.24 -15.37
N LYS A 83 -16.01 -8.92 -15.19
CA LYS A 83 -16.01 -7.95 -16.30
C LYS A 83 -14.68 -7.93 -17.06
N ARG A 84 -13.55 -8.03 -16.35
CA ARG A 84 -12.23 -7.84 -16.94
C ARG A 84 -11.62 -9.12 -17.49
N PHE A 85 -11.89 -10.24 -16.83
CA PHE A 85 -11.23 -11.52 -17.08
C PHE A 85 -12.21 -12.67 -17.33
N GLY A 86 -13.51 -12.49 -17.10
CA GLY A 86 -14.50 -13.57 -17.25
C GLY A 86 -14.44 -14.64 -16.16
N VAL A 87 -13.87 -14.29 -14.99
CA VAL A 87 -13.71 -15.18 -13.83
C VAL A 87 -14.63 -14.73 -12.70
#